data_AF-A0A5C3Q9J0-F1
#
_entry.id   AF-A0A5C3Q9J0-F1
#
_cell.length_a   1.000
_cell.length_b   1.000
_cell.length_c   1.000
_cell.angle_alpha   90.00
_cell.angle_beta   90.00
_cell.angle_gamma   90.00
#
_symmetry.space_group_name_H-M   'P 1'
#
loop_
_entity.id
_entity.type
_entity.pdbx_description
1 polymer ?
#
loop_
_entity_poly.entity_id
_entity_poly.type
_entity_poly.pdbx_seq_one_letter_code
_entity_poly.pdbx_strand_id
1 'polypeptide(L)'
;MQARLSEILRVDNQVYGLVSDKAHKMFHNQGKLLMTTSTYLPVIKQWLPVLYSFMNGLTSEHYCHHFLVLFQTLTRQRHEDGLQVTDEDFTMVIDFSSAERNGFLQAYIDLHCKTPGMICKAARQVV
;
A
#
# COMPACT_ATOMS: atom_id res chain seq x y z
N MET A 1 2.42 16.72 -16.17
CA MET A 1 1.87 15.39 -16.54
C MET A 1 1.84 14.57 -15.27
N GLN A 2 0.67 14.37 -14.67
CA GLN A 2 0.50 13.69 -13.38
C GLN A 2 0.06 12.26 -13.72
N ALA A 3 0.99 11.30 -13.72
CA ALA A 3 0.63 9.91 -13.96
C ALA A 3 -0.25 9.43 -12.79
N ARG A 4 -1.40 8.80 -13.07
CA ARG A 4 -2.28 8.28 -12.03
C ARG A 4 -1.71 6.94 -11.55
N LEU A 5 -1.60 6.72 -10.23
CA LEU A 5 -1.00 5.47 -9.72
C LEU A 5 -1.81 4.24 -10.13
N SER A 6 -3.12 4.39 -10.29
CA SER A 6 -4.02 3.36 -10.82
C SER A 6 -3.60 2.84 -12.20
N GLU A 7 -3.10 3.70 -13.07
CA GLU A 7 -2.56 3.36 -14.40
C GLU A 7 -1.19 2.68 -14.28
N ILE A 8 -0.37 3.11 -13.31
CA ILE A 8 0.97 2.53 -13.08
C ILE A 8 0.86 1.11 -12.53
N LEU A 9 -0.11 0.85 -11.64
CA LEU A 9 -0.31 -0.44 -11.01
C LEU A 9 -0.79 -1.52 -11.98
N ARG A 10 -1.41 -1.12 -13.10
CA ARG A 10 -1.93 -2.03 -14.13
C ARG A 10 -1.55 -1.53 -15.52
N VAL A 11 -0.48 -2.08 -16.07
CA VAL A 11 -0.10 -1.89 -17.48
C VAL A 11 -0.48 -3.14 -18.25
N ASP A 12 -1.21 -3.00 -19.35
CA ASP A 12 -1.68 -4.11 -20.21
C ASP A 12 -2.41 -5.23 -19.45
N ASN A 13 -3.22 -4.85 -18.44
CA ASN A 13 -3.96 -5.76 -17.55
C ASN A 13 -3.06 -6.65 -16.66
N GLN A 14 -1.75 -6.40 -16.59
CA GLN A 14 -0.82 -7.04 -15.67
C GLN A 14 -0.65 -6.20 -14.39
N VAL A 15 -0.78 -6.85 -13.23
CA VAL A 15 -0.56 -6.22 -11.92
C VAL A 15 0.92 -6.29 -11.55
N TYR A 16 1.59 -5.14 -11.41
CA TYR A 16 3.01 -5.06 -11.04
C TYR A 16 3.26 -5.01 -9.53
N GLY A 17 2.18 -4.96 -8.74
CA GLY A 17 2.22 -5.02 -7.28
C GLY A 17 2.91 -3.82 -6.63
N LEU A 18 2.97 -3.86 -5.31
CA LEU A 18 3.64 -2.87 -4.48
C LEU A 18 4.67 -3.56 -3.58
N VAL A 19 5.74 -2.86 -3.25
CA VAL A 19 6.76 -3.32 -2.30
C VAL A 19 6.97 -2.23 -1.27
N SER A 20 6.85 -2.58 0.01
CA SER A 20 7.14 -1.65 1.10
C SER A 20 8.39 -2.05 1.87
N ASP A 21 9.25 -1.08 2.15
CA ASP A 21 10.50 -1.28 2.89
C ASP A 21 10.80 -0.08 3.80
N LYS A 22 11.56 -0.35 4.87
CA LYS A 22 11.93 0.60 5.92
C LYS A 22 13.42 0.94 5.91
N ALA A 23 13.72 2.24 5.79
CA ALA A 23 15.07 2.75 5.91
C ALA A 23 15.37 3.19 7.36
N HIS A 24 16.08 2.34 8.10
CA HIS A 24 16.42 2.53 9.52
C HIS A 24 17.47 3.61 9.83
N LYS A 25 18.16 4.14 8.81
CA LYS A 25 19.28 5.09 8.98
C LYS A 25 19.10 6.40 8.22
N MET A 26 17.87 6.67 7.77
CA MET A 26 17.56 7.90 7.06
C MET A 26 17.58 9.11 7.99
N PHE A 27 17.21 8.92 9.26
CA PHE A 27 17.13 9.98 10.26
C PHE A 27 18.14 9.78 11.38
N HIS A 28 18.61 10.88 11.97
CA HIS A 28 19.62 10.88 13.03
C HIS A 28 19.16 10.14 14.31
N ASN A 29 17.86 10.11 14.60
CA ASN A 29 17.34 9.53 15.84
C ASN A 29 16.99 8.04 15.67
N GLN A 30 17.45 7.19 16.60
CA GLN A 30 17.34 5.72 16.55
C GLN A 30 15.92 5.11 16.66
N GLY A 31 14.87 5.92 16.63
CA GLY A 31 13.47 5.45 16.58
C GLY A 31 12.66 6.01 15.41
N LYS A 32 13.30 6.81 14.54
CA LYS A 32 12.66 7.44 13.39
C LYS A 32 13.10 6.71 12.13
N LEU A 33 12.15 6.35 11.29
CA LEU A 33 12.41 5.66 10.03
C LEU A 33 11.60 6.25 8.89
N LEU A 34 12.09 6.02 7.69
CA LEU A 34 11.37 6.31 6.46
C LEU A 34 10.81 4.99 5.93
N MET A 35 9.48 4.88 5.90
CA MET A 35 8.79 3.80 5.21
C MET A 35 8.53 4.24 3.77
N THR A 36 8.86 3.38 2.83
CA THR A 36 8.66 3.64 1.39
C THR A 36 7.84 2.51 0.81
N THR A 37 6.73 2.83 0.16
CA THR A 37 6.05 1.91 -0.75
C THR A 37 6.39 2.29 -2.18
N SER A 38 6.82 1.33 -2.99
CA SER A 38 7.19 1.50 -4.40
C SER A 38 6.45 0.51 -5.30
N THR A 39 6.35 0.83 -6.57
CA THR A 39 5.84 -0.08 -7.62
C THR A 39 6.78 -0.07 -8.82
N TYR A 40 6.81 -1.14 -9.59
CA TYR A 40 7.63 -1.21 -10.80
C TYR A 40 6.88 -0.62 -11.99
N LEU A 41 7.46 0.38 -12.66
CA LEU A 41 6.91 0.95 -13.89
C LEU A 41 7.59 0.32 -15.12
N PRO A 42 6.90 -0.52 -15.91
CA PRO A 42 7.49 -1.24 -17.04
C PRO A 42 7.97 -0.32 -18.16
N VAL A 43 7.29 0.82 -18.36
CA VAL A 43 7.58 1.78 -19.43
C VAL A 43 9.02 2.29 -19.35
N ILE A 44 9.48 2.62 -18.14
CA ILE A 44 10.84 3.11 -17.89
C ILE A 44 11.76 2.04 -17.27
N LYS A 45 11.21 0.86 -16.97
CA LYS A 45 11.91 -0.27 -16.35
C LYS A 45 12.56 0.06 -15.01
N GLN A 46 11.86 0.83 -14.17
CA GLN A 46 12.37 1.27 -12.86
C GLN A 46 11.31 1.15 -11.77
N TRP A 47 11.77 1.00 -10.53
CA TRP A 47 10.93 1.12 -9.34
C TRP A 47 10.69 2.60 -9.04
N LEU A 48 9.42 2.97 -8.93
CA LEU A 48 8.99 4.31 -8.57
C LEU A 48 8.39 4.31 -7.16
N PRO A 49 8.77 5.30 -6.32
CA PRO A 49 8.14 5.48 -5.03
C PRO A 49 6.70 5.98 -5.21
N VAL A 50 5.77 5.33 -4.53
CA VAL A 50 4.34 5.64 -4.50
C VAL A 50 3.99 6.45 -3.25
N LEU A 51 4.56 6.07 -2.11
CA LEU A 51 4.31 6.72 -0.84
C LEU A 51 5.56 6.70 0.04
N TYR A 52 5.92 7.87 0.57
CA TYR A 52 6.87 8.00 1.66
C TYR A 52 6.12 8.30 2.95
N SER A 53 6.50 7.67 4.05
CA SER A 53 5.98 7.99 5.37
C SER A 53 7.09 8.08 6.38
N PHE A 54 7.11 9.21 7.08
CA PHE A 54 7.86 9.34 8.30
C PHE A 54 7.15 8.55 9.40
N MET A 55 7.88 7.66 10.07
CA MET A 55 7.38 6.92 11.22
C MET A 55 8.31 7.16 12.42
N ASN A 56 7.74 7.52 13.55
CA ASN A 56 8.42 7.73 14.84
C ASN A 56 8.38 6.48 15.74
N GLY A 57 8.12 5.31 15.16
CA GLY A 57 8.04 4.04 15.86
C GLY A 57 7.79 2.88 14.89
N LEU A 58 7.88 1.66 15.42
CA LEU A 58 7.75 0.40 14.67
C LEU A 58 6.56 -0.45 15.18
N THR A 59 5.55 0.19 15.78
CA THR A 59 4.36 -0.52 16.28
C THR A 59 3.37 -0.77 15.14
N SER A 60 2.46 -1.73 15.32
CA SER A 60 1.41 -2.02 14.35
C SER A 60 0.56 -0.80 14.00
N GLU A 61 0.38 0.12 14.95
CA GLU A 61 -0.34 1.37 14.74
C GLU A 61 0.37 2.27 13.73
N HIS A 62 1.70 2.41 13.81
CA HIS A 62 2.46 3.23 12.87
C HIS A 62 2.34 2.66 11.44
N TYR A 63 2.44 1.34 11.30
CA TYR A 63 2.25 0.68 10.01
C TYR A 63 0.82 0.79 9.49
N CYS A 64 -0.19 0.69 10.38
CA CYS A 64 -1.59 0.86 10.02
C CYS A 64 -1.82 2.23 9.36
N HIS A 65 -1.28 3.31 9.92
CA HIS A 65 -1.39 4.64 9.32
C HIS A 65 -0.77 4.70 7.91
N HIS A 66 0.42 4.11 7.71
CA HIS A 66 1.06 4.06 6.40
C HIS A 66 0.18 3.36 5.35
N PHE A 67 -0.27 2.14 5.67
CA PHE A 67 -1.08 1.34 4.75
C PHE A 67 -2.48 1.92 4.54
N LEU A 68 -3.10 2.49 5.57
CA LEU A 68 -4.43 3.09 5.43
C LEU A 68 -4.42 4.27 4.46
N VAL A 69 -3.40 5.14 4.55
CA VAL A 69 -3.22 6.26 3.61
C VAL A 69 -2.98 5.75 2.19
N LEU A 70 -2.15 4.72 2.03
CA LEU A 70 -1.93 4.08 0.74
C LEU A 70 -3.25 3.55 0.16
N PHE A 71 -3.99 2.76 0.91
CA PHE A 71 -5.24 2.15 0.45
C PHE A 71 -6.30 3.19 0.09
N GLN A 72 -6.49 4.21 0.94
CA GLN A 72 -7.40 5.31 0.64
C GLN A 72 -7.03 6.04 -0.65
N THR A 73 -5.73 6.23 -0.90
CA THR A 73 -5.24 6.86 -2.13
C THR A 73 -5.56 6.03 -3.35
N LEU A 74 -5.30 4.71 -3.30
CA LEU A 74 -5.59 3.79 -4.40
C LEU A 74 -7.09 3.67 -4.68
N THR A 75 -7.90 3.50 -3.63
CA THR A 75 -9.36 3.46 -3.70
C THR A 75 -9.91 4.73 -4.31
N ARG A 76 -9.48 5.90 -3.82
CA ARG A 76 -9.92 7.20 -4.34
C ARG A 76 -9.58 7.35 -5.83
N GLN A 77 -8.36 7.02 -6.24
CA GLN A 77 -7.96 7.13 -7.65
C GLN A 77 -8.76 6.19 -8.55
N ARG A 78 -9.00 4.94 -8.12
CA ARG A 78 -9.86 4.02 -8.88
C ARG A 78 -11.27 4.54 -9.03
N HIS A 79 -11.86 5.11 -7.97
CA HIS A 79 -13.16 5.77 -8.07
C HIS A 79 -13.14 6.98 -9.01
N GLU A 80 -12.10 7.82 -8.96
CA GLU A 80 -11.90 8.96 -9.87
C GLU A 80 -11.73 8.52 -11.34
N ASP A 81 -11.27 7.29 -11.58
CA ASP A 81 -11.16 6.66 -12.90
C ASP A 81 -12.45 5.93 -13.34
N GLY A 82 -13.48 5.87 -12.48
CA GLY A 82 -14.70 5.09 -12.73
C GLY A 82 -14.48 3.57 -12.70
N LEU A 83 -13.37 3.12 -12.10
CA LEU A 83 -12.99 1.72 -11.99
C LEU A 83 -13.45 1.13 -10.64
N GLN A 84 -13.73 -0.17 -10.63
CA GLN A 84 -13.99 -0.91 -9.40
C GLN A 84 -12.69 -1.16 -8.63
N VAL A 85 -12.79 -1.09 -7.30
CA VAL A 85 -11.71 -1.48 -6.39
C VAL A 85 -11.82 -2.97 -6.12
N THR A 86 -10.69 -3.65 -6.20
CA THR A 86 -10.58 -5.11 -6.07
C THR A 86 -9.48 -5.46 -5.07
N ASP A 87 -9.56 -6.63 -4.43
CA ASP A 87 -8.57 -7.08 -3.44
C ASP A 87 -7.15 -7.11 -4.05
N GLU A 88 -7.03 -7.39 -5.35
CA GLU A 88 -5.76 -7.38 -6.08
C GLU A 88 -5.05 -6.02 -6.07
N ASP A 89 -5.78 -4.92 -5.90
CA ASP A 89 -5.23 -3.57 -5.87
C ASP A 89 -4.39 -3.29 -4.62
N PHE A 90 -4.52 -4.13 -3.60
CA PHE A 90 -3.77 -4.07 -2.36
C PHE A 90 -2.68 -5.14 -2.28
N THR A 91 -2.43 -5.88 -3.36
CA THR A 91 -1.40 -6.93 -3.40
C THR A 91 -0.02 -6.32 -3.26
N MET A 92 0.67 -6.66 -2.17
CA MET A 92 1.97 -6.08 -1.88
C MET A 92 2.90 -7.01 -1.11
N VAL A 93 4.20 -6.81 -1.32
CA VAL A 93 5.28 -7.43 -0.54
C VAL A 93 5.64 -6.49 0.59
N ILE A 94 5.52 -6.98 1.82
CA ILE A 94 5.91 -6.28 3.04
C ILE A 94 7.00 -7.08 3.75
N ASP A 95 7.72 -6.43 4.65
CA ASP A 95 8.69 -7.11 5.50
C ASP A 95 7.97 -8.04 6.50
N PHE A 96 8.57 -9.18 6.84
CA PHE A 96 7.95 -10.25 7.66
C PHE A 96 7.82 -9.91 9.17
N SER A 97 7.83 -8.62 9.56
CA SER A 97 7.68 -8.26 10.96
C SER A 97 6.22 -8.39 11.41
N SER A 98 5.98 -8.94 12.61
CA SER A 98 4.62 -9.12 13.13
C SER A 98 3.86 -7.79 13.26
N ALA A 99 4.56 -6.72 13.64
CA ALA A 99 3.96 -5.39 13.75
C ALA A 99 3.47 -4.86 12.39
N GLU A 100 4.28 -5.03 11.35
CA GLU A 100 3.94 -4.60 9.99
C GLU A 100 2.77 -5.38 9.40
N ARG A 101 2.80 -6.71 9.53
CA ARG A 101 1.67 -7.57 9.13
C ARG A 101 0.38 -7.19 9.85
N ASN A 102 0.44 -6.95 11.17
CA ASN A 102 -0.73 -6.55 11.95
C ASN A 102 -1.23 -5.16 11.55
N GLY A 103 -0.32 -4.22 11.27
CA GLY A 103 -0.68 -2.90 10.78
C GLY A 103 -1.35 -2.95 9.41
N PHE A 104 -0.83 -3.75 8.48
CA PHE A 104 -1.44 -3.99 7.17
C PHE A 104 -2.87 -4.54 7.31
N LEU A 105 -3.06 -5.60 8.10
CA LEU A 105 -4.37 -6.22 8.29
C LEU A 105 -5.37 -5.24 8.93
N GLN A 106 -4.92 -4.47 9.93
CA GLN A 106 -5.78 -3.48 10.56
C GLN A 106 -6.19 -2.38 9.57
N ALA A 107 -5.25 -1.86 8.78
CA ALA A 107 -5.54 -0.86 7.76
C ALA A 107 -6.54 -1.36 6.72
N TYR A 108 -6.42 -2.63 6.32
CA TYR A 108 -7.34 -3.27 5.39
C TYR A 108 -8.75 -3.34 5.97
N ILE A 109 -8.89 -3.88 7.19
CA ILE A 109 -10.18 -3.93 7.90
C ILE A 109 -10.78 -2.53 8.04
N ASP A 110 -9.99 -1.56 8.47
CA ASP A 110 -10.40 -0.16 8.64
C ASP A 110 -10.95 0.45 7.36
N LEU A 111 -10.28 0.24 6.21
CA LEU A 111 -10.73 0.72 4.91
C LEU A 111 -12.12 0.16 4.57
N HIS A 112 -12.30 -1.16 4.74
CA HIS A 112 -13.55 -1.85 4.41
C HIS A 112 -14.69 -1.49 5.37
N CYS A 113 -14.42 -1.31 6.67
CA CYS A 113 -15.44 -0.86 7.62
C CYS A 113 -15.89 0.58 7.36
N LYS A 114 -15.03 1.42 6.78
CA LYS A 114 -15.31 2.85 6.53
C LYS A 114 -15.83 3.12 5.11
N THR A 115 -15.79 2.16 4.19
CA THR A 115 -16.19 2.34 2.78
C THR A 115 -17.36 1.42 2.40
N PRO A 116 -18.61 1.92 2.37
CA PRO A 116 -19.76 1.12 1.93
C PRO A 116 -19.61 0.71 0.45
N GLY A 117 -19.72 -0.58 0.13
CA GLY A 117 -19.81 -1.08 -1.26
C GLY A 117 -18.61 -1.87 -1.81
N MET A 118 -17.54 -2.09 -1.04
CA MET A 118 -16.44 -2.98 -1.46
C MET A 118 -16.84 -4.47 -1.32
N ILE A 119 -16.77 -5.23 -2.41
CA ILE A 119 -17.02 -6.68 -2.43
C ILE A 119 -15.73 -7.41 -2.03
N CYS A 120 -15.68 -8.00 -0.84
CA CYS A 120 -14.55 -8.76 -0.33
C CYS A 120 -14.59 -10.21 -0.83
N LYS A 121 -13.53 -10.68 -1.52
CA LYS A 121 -13.35 -12.12 -1.83
C LYS A 121 -12.43 -12.82 -0.81
N ALA A 122 -11.75 -12.07 0.05
CA ALA A 122 -10.69 -12.55 0.93
C ALA A 122 -11.11 -13.50 2.09
N ALA A 123 -12.36 -13.96 2.18
CA ALA A 123 -12.77 -14.92 3.23
C ALA A 123 -12.60 -16.41 2.83
N ARG A 124 -12.02 -16.75 1.68
CA ARG A 124 -12.02 -18.16 1.21
C ARG A 124 -10.69 -18.88 0.96
N GLN A 125 -9.53 -18.23 0.98
CA GLN A 125 -8.26 -18.94 0.73
C GLN A 125 -7.10 -18.36 1.54
N VAL A 126 -7.09 -18.66 2.84
CA VAL A 126 -5.85 -18.80 3.61
C VAL A 126 -6.01 -20.02 4.52
N VAL A 127 -5.88 -21.20 3.92
CA VAL A 127 -5.42 -22.46 4.55
C VAL A 127 -4.44 -23.09 3.58
#